data_AF-A0A6V7LR44-F1
#
_entry.id   AF-A0A6V7LR44-F1
#
_cell.length_a   1.000
_cell.length_b   1.000
_cell.length_c   1.000
_cell.angle_alpha   90.00
_cell.angle_beta   90.00
_cell.angle_gamma   90.00
#
_symmetry.space_group_name_H-M   'P 1'
#
loop_
_entity.id
_entity.type
_entity.pdbx_description
1 polymer ?
#
loop_
_entity_poly.entity_id
_entity_poly.type
_entity_poly.pdbx_seq_one_letter_code
_entity_poly.pdbx_strand_id
1 'polypeptide(L)'
;LDSSSKISSGILTGNMKDLGQYDECISIDEFKQEIGSIKGRHCMYSLSLNLPMKLSQQLSICMPSACGPEQIRVLLEDALAKIADNVPFAVEVGSVQCSAVESKAYETGEIVT
;
A
#
# COMPACT_ATOMS: atom_id res chain seq x y z
N LEU A 1 5.76 13.62 4.28
CA LEU A 1 5.73 12.38 5.08
C LEU A 1 4.91 11.40 4.27
N ASP A 2 5.56 10.52 3.51
CA ASP A 2 4.89 9.47 2.75
C ASP A 2 4.74 8.25 3.66
N SER A 3 3.50 7.83 3.95
CA SER A 3 3.18 6.69 4.83
C SER A 3 3.32 5.33 4.12
N SER A 4 4.17 5.24 3.10
CA SER A 4 4.46 4.01 2.37
C SER A 4 5.43 3.12 3.15
N SER A 5 5.24 1.80 3.09
CA SER A 5 6.16 0.82 3.68
C SER A 5 7.62 1.10 3.26
N LYS A 6 8.49 1.37 4.23
CA LYS A 6 9.95 1.27 4.05
C LYS A 6 10.29 -0.22 3.96
N ILE A 7 11.34 -0.61 3.22
CA ILE A 7 11.80 -2.01 3.21
C ILE A 7 12.04 -2.46 4.65
N SER A 8 11.11 -3.25 5.20
CA SER A 8 11.19 -3.73 6.57
C SER A 8 12.29 -4.77 6.66
N SER A 9 13.17 -4.65 7.67
CA SER A 9 14.22 -5.64 7.96
C SER A 9 13.65 -7.05 8.14
N GLY A 10 12.36 -7.16 8.48
CA GLY A 10 11.62 -8.42 8.54
C GLY A 10 11.59 -9.19 7.22
N ILE A 11 11.57 -8.49 6.07
CA ILE A 11 11.54 -9.13 4.74
C ILE A 11 12.81 -9.95 4.52
N LEU A 12 13.96 -9.46 4.97
CA LEU A 12 15.24 -10.15 4.87
C LEU A 12 15.40 -11.30 5.89
N THR A 13 14.52 -11.38 6.89
CA THR A 13 14.46 -12.46 7.88
C THR A 13 13.27 -13.40 7.69
N GLY A 14 12.57 -13.31 6.54
CA GLY A 14 11.50 -14.23 6.15
C GLY A 14 10.07 -13.72 6.41
N ASN A 15 9.89 -12.51 6.92
CA ASN A 15 8.58 -11.87 7.03
C ASN A 15 8.15 -11.27 5.69
N MET A 16 7.30 -11.99 4.99
CA MET A 16 6.84 -11.61 3.66
C MET A 16 5.68 -10.59 3.67
N LYS A 17 5.31 -10.03 4.82
CA LYS A 17 4.18 -9.09 4.94
C LYS A 17 4.60 -7.78 5.62
N ASP A 18 4.46 -6.68 4.90
CA ASP A 18 4.66 -5.32 5.38
C ASP A 18 3.33 -4.56 5.31
N LEU A 19 2.82 -4.18 6.48
CA LEU A 19 1.52 -3.50 6.63
C LEU A 19 1.64 -1.97 6.57
N GLY A 20 2.87 -1.43 6.54
CA GLY A 20 3.12 0.00 6.54
C GLY A 20 2.52 0.71 7.75
N GLN A 21 2.26 2.01 7.63
CA GLN A 21 1.51 2.77 8.63
C GLN A 21 0.03 2.89 8.23
N TYR A 22 -0.76 1.87 8.55
CA TYR A 22 -2.20 1.86 8.27
C TYR A 22 -2.93 3.01 8.97
N ASP A 23 -2.80 3.09 10.30
CA ASP A 23 -3.55 4.05 11.14
C ASP A 23 -3.26 5.51 10.76
N GLU A 24 -2.00 5.83 10.50
CA GLU A 24 -1.58 7.16 10.03
C GLU A 24 -2.18 7.49 8.66
N CYS A 25 -2.29 6.50 7.77
CA CYS A 25 -2.84 6.71 6.43
C CYS A 25 -4.35 7.02 6.47
N ILE A 26 -5.13 6.22 7.20
CA ILE A 26 -6.58 6.42 7.29
C ILE A 26 -6.97 7.63 8.16
N SER A 27 -6.07 8.08 9.03
CA SER A 27 -6.28 9.25 9.88
C SER A 27 -6.06 10.60 9.17
N ILE A 28 -5.63 10.59 7.90
CA ILE A 28 -5.54 11.80 7.07
C ILE A 28 -6.96 12.29 6.78
N ASP A 29 -7.49 13.17 7.63
CA ASP A 29 -8.80 13.85 7.46
C ASP A 29 -8.68 15.38 7.63
N GLU A 30 -7.50 15.89 8.01
CA GLU A 30 -7.33 17.23 8.57
C GLU A 30 -6.57 18.23 7.70
N PHE A 31 -6.18 17.90 6.47
CA PHE A 31 -5.64 18.91 5.54
C PHE A 31 -6.76 19.81 5.01
N LYS A 32 -7.29 20.67 5.88
CA LYS A 32 -8.15 21.82 5.53
C LYS A 32 -7.26 22.95 5.01
N GLN A 33 -6.76 22.82 3.79
CA GLN A 33 -6.37 24.02 3.03
C GLN A 33 -7.62 24.57 2.34
N GLU A 34 -7.63 25.83 1.93
CA GLU A 34 -8.76 26.52 1.26
C GLU A 34 -9.26 25.81 -0.04
N ILE A 35 -8.60 24.72 -0.44
CA ILE A 35 -8.77 23.99 -1.70
C ILE A 35 -9.55 22.65 -1.49
N GLY A 36 -9.84 22.25 -0.25
CA GLY A 36 -10.64 21.05 0.08
C GLY A 36 -9.93 20.06 1.02
N SER A 37 -10.66 19.06 1.53
CA SER A 37 -10.11 18.01 2.40
C SER A 37 -9.54 16.85 1.60
N ILE A 38 -8.26 16.53 1.84
CA ILE A 38 -7.62 15.31 1.31
C ILE A 38 -7.87 14.20 2.32
N LYS A 39 -8.43 13.07 1.85
CA LYS A 39 -8.55 11.85 2.64
C LYS A 39 -7.55 10.81 2.20
N GLY A 40 -6.96 10.09 3.15
CA GLY A 40 -6.11 8.94 2.86
C GLY A 40 -6.90 7.67 2.60
N ARG A 41 -6.28 6.74 1.87
CA ARG A 41 -6.77 5.38 1.61
C ARG A 41 -5.57 4.44 1.62
N HIS A 42 -5.65 3.41 2.44
CA HIS A 42 -4.59 2.40 2.52
C HIS A 42 -4.84 1.30 1.50
N CYS A 43 -3.79 0.87 0.82
CA CYS A 43 -3.86 -0.23 -0.13
C CYS A 43 -2.75 -1.22 0.12
N MET A 44 -3.12 -2.50 0.08
CA MET A 44 -2.21 -3.63 0.10
C MET A 44 -2.03 -4.19 -1.30
N TYR A 45 -0.80 -4.54 -1.65
CA TYR A 45 -0.48 -5.19 -2.92
C TYR A 45 0.55 -6.28 -2.73
N SER A 46 0.53 -7.29 -3.61
CA SER A 46 1.55 -8.34 -3.60
C SER A 46 2.51 -8.21 -4.77
N LEU A 47 3.79 -8.42 -4.54
CA LEU A 47 4.82 -8.57 -5.57
C LEU A 47 5.38 -9.99 -5.53
N SER A 48 5.44 -10.65 -6.67
CA SER A 48 6.07 -11.96 -6.81
C SER A 48 7.39 -11.83 -7.56
N LEU A 49 8.45 -12.38 -6.97
CA LEU A 49 9.79 -12.41 -7.53
C LEU A 49 10.04 -13.83 -8.07
N ASN A 50 10.27 -13.93 -9.37
CA ASN A 50 10.58 -15.18 -10.05
C ASN A 50 12.08 -15.49 -9.93
N LEU A 51 12.46 -15.91 -8.74
CA LEU A 51 13.76 -16.47 -8.39
C LEU A 51 13.67 -18.01 -8.42
N PRO A 52 14.80 -18.76 -8.36
CA PRO A 52 14.77 -20.22 -8.24
C PRO A 52 13.92 -20.72 -7.06
N MET A 53 13.69 -19.86 -6.06
CA MET A 53 12.65 -20.00 -5.05
C MET A 53 11.65 -18.85 -5.23
N LYS A 54 10.38 -19.17 -5.54
CA LYS A 54 9.33 -18.15 -5.70
C LYS A 54 9.12 -17.41 -4.38
N LEU A 55 9.39 -16.10 -4.39
CA LEU A 55 9.20 -15.24 -3.22
C LEU A 55 8.02 -14.30 -3.49
N SER A 56 6.98 -14.36 -2.66
CA SER A 56 5.83 -13.46 -2.75
C SER A 56 5.80 -12.56 -1.54
N GLN A 57 5.80 -11.24 -1.75
CA GLN A 57 5.79 -10.23 -0.70
C GLN A 57 4.49 -9.46 -0.75
N GLN A 58 3.83 -9.30 0.39
CA GLN A 58 2.70 -8.40 0.59
C GLN A 58 3.22 -7.10 1.17
N LEU A 59 2.96 -6.00 0.49
CA LEU A 59 3.37 -4.66 0.88
C LEU A 59 2.14 -3.75 0.95
N SER A 60 2.33 -2.55 1.49
CA SER A 60 1.27 -1.56 1.55
C SER A 60 1.73 -0.16 1.15
N ILE A 61 0.77 0.65 0.71
CA ILE A 61 0.97 2.04 0.33
C ILE A 61 -0.23 2.88 0.74
N CYS A 62 0.04 4.13 1.12
CA CYS A 62 -0.99 5.14 1.35
C CYS A 62 -1.16 6.01 0.10
N MET A 63 -2.41 6.23 -0.30
CA MET A 63 -2.76 7.09 -1.44
C MET A 63 -3.95 7.99 -1.08
N PRO A 64 -4.19 9.07 -1.82
CA PRO A 64 -5.42 9.83 -1.70
C PRO A 64 -6.66 8.96 -1.96
N SER A 65 -7.78 9.27 -1.34
CA SER A 65 -9.07 8.57 -1.50
C SER A 65 -9.60 8.58 -2.94
N ALA A 66 -9.16 9.55 -3.76
CA ALA A 66 -9.46 9.62 -5.19
C ALA A 66 -8.79 8.50 -6.00
N CYS A 67 -7.74 7.87 -5.46
CA CYS A 67 -7.05 6.76 -6.10
C CYS A 67 -7.68 5.41 -5.70
N GLY A 68 -7.72 4.48 -6.65
CA GLY A 68 -8.20 3.12 -6.48
C GLY A 68 -7.14 2.07 -6.82
N PRO A 69 -7.52 0.78 -6.80
CA PRO A 69 -6.59 -0.33 -7.05
C PRO A 69 -5.99 -0.31 -8.46
N GLU A 70 -6.75 0.13 -9.47
CA GLU A 70 -6.27 0.20 -10.86
C GLU A 70 -5.13 1.21 -11.02
N GLN A 71 -5.22 2.38 -10.40
CA GLN A 71 -4.18 3.40 -10.49
C GLN A 71 -2.89 2.93 -9.82
N ILE A 72 -3.00 2.19 -8.71
CA ILE A 72 -1.85 1.60 -8.03
C ILE A 72 -1.20 0.54 -8.90
N ARG A 73 -1.99 -0.30 -9.58
CA ARG A 73 -1.46 -1.31 -10.49
C ARG A 73 -0.62 -0.67 -11.60
N VAL A 74 -1.16 0.37 -12.26
CA VAL A 74 -0.43 1.09 -13.32
C VAL A 74 0.86 1.73 -12.78
N LEU A 75 0.80 2.36 -11.59
CA LEU A 75 1.97 2.95 -10.95
C LEU A 75 3.05 1.90 -10.66
N LEU A 76 2.65 0.74 -10.13
CA LEU A 76 3.57 -0.36 -9.84
C LEU A 76 4.19 -0.92 -11.12
N GLU A 77 3.40 -1.16 -12.15
CA GLU A 77 3.90 -1.66 -13.43
C GLU A 77 4.89 -0.66 -14.08
N ASP A 78 4.60 0.64 -14.06
CA ASP A 78 5.52 1.69 -14.54
C ASP A 78 6.82 1.76 -13.72
N ALA A 79 6.71 1.65 -12.38
CA ALA A 79 7.88 1.62 -11.51
C ALA A 79 8.74 0.38 -11.76
N LEU A 80 8.11 -0.79 -11.95
CA LEU A 80 8.80 -2.04 -12.25
C LEU A 80 9.50 -1.99 -13.61
N ALA A 81 8.87 -1.41 -14.63
CA ALA A 81 9.47 -1.24 -15.95
C ALA A 81 10.79 -0.44 -15.89
N LYS A 82 10.87 0.57 -15.01
CA LYS A 82 12.08 1.38 -14.81
C LYS A 82 13.23 0.65 -14.11
N ILE A 83 12.91 -0.37 -13.31
CA ILE A 83 13.94 -1.13 -12.58
C ILE A 83 14.25 -2.49 -13.22
N ALA A 84 13.40 -2.98 -14.13
CA ALA A 84 13.53 -4.30 -14.76
C ALA A 84 14.92 -4.54 -15.37
N ASP A 85 15.49 -3.52 -16.03
CA ASP A 85 16.82 -3.61 -16.65
C ASP A 85 17.98 -3.74 -15.63
N ASN A 86 17.72 -3.39 -14.36
CA ASN A 86 18.71 -3.40 -13.28
C ASN A 86 18.60 -4.61 -12.34
N VAL A 87 17.62 -5.49 -12.57
CA VAL A 87 17.39 -6.67 -11.73
C VAL A 87 17.48 -7.96 -12.55
N PRO A 88 18.20 -8.99 -12.06
CA PRO A 88 18.37 -10.25 -12.80
C PRO A 88 17.17 -11.20 -12.69
N PHE A 89 16.01 -10.71 -12.23
CA PHE A 89 14.81 -11.51 -11.97
C PHE A 89 13.56 -10.78 -12.44
N ALA A 90 12.54 -11.54 -12.83
CA ALA A 90 11.24 -10.96 -13.18
C ALA A 90 10.44 -10.65 -11.90
N VAL A 91 9.79 -9.48 -11.89
CA VAL A 91 8.88 -9.04 -10.83
C VAL A 91 7.47 -8.96 -11.39
N GLU A 92 6.51 -9.60 -10.73
CA GLU A 92 5.11 -9.62 -11.13
C GLU A 92 4.25 -8.94 -10.06
N VAL A 93 3.32 -8.09 -10.50
CA VAL A 93 2.30 -7.50 -9.62
C VAL A 93 1.15 -8.49 -9.48
N GLY A 94 0.87 -8.91 -8.25
CA GLY A 94 -0.26 -9.77 -7.91
C GLY A 94 -1.52 -8.97 -7.56
N SER A 95 -2.22 -9.36 -6.49
CA SER A 95 -3.45 -8.67 -6.08
C SER A 95 -3.15 -7.27 -5.53
N VAL A 96 -4.07 -6.33 -5.80
CA VAL A 96 -4.11 -5.00 -5.21
C VAL A 96 -5.48 -4.82 -4.56
N GLN A 97 -5.51 -4.48 -3.28
CA GLN A 97 -6.73 -4.34 -2.48
C GLN A 97 -6.62 -3.08 -1.64
N CYS A 98 -7.67 -2.26 -1.64
CA CYS A 98 -7.68 -1.00 -0.91
C CYS A 98 -8.77 -0.99 0.15
N SER A 99 -8.49 -0.36 1.29
CA SER A 99 -9.44 -0.15 2.37
C SER A 99 -10.64 0.65 1.87
N ALA A 100 -11.75 0.58 2.62
CA ALA A 100 -12.79 1.59 2.49
C ALA A 100 -12.20 2.95 2.88
N VAL A 101 -12.71 4.00 2.26
CA VAL A 101 -12.42 5.37 2.70
C VAL A 101 -13.36 5.62 3.87
N GLU A 102 -12.90 5.37 5.10
CA GLU A 102 -13.73 5.56 6.29
C GLU A 102 -14.19 7.03 6.39
N SER A 103 -15.50 7.22 6.50
CA SER A 103 -16.08 8.46 7.05
C SER A 103 -16.11 8.29 8.57
N LYS A 104 -15.23 8.97 9.30
CA LYS A 104 -15.20 8.89 10.77
C LYS A 104 -16.57 9.22 11.37
N ALA A 105 -17.13 8.27 12.12
CA ALA A 105 -17.82 8.47 13.40
C ALA A 105 -17.90 7.12 14.10
N TYR A 106 -16.78 6.61 14.63
CA TYR A 106 -16.87 5.60 15.68
C TYR A 106 -17.34 6.32 16.93
N GLU A 107 -18.66 6.31 17.18
CA GLU A 107 -19.16 6.54 18.52
C GLU A 107 -18.67 5.36 19.38
N THR A 108 -18.03 5.69 20.50
CA THR A 108 -17.54 4.73 21.49
C THR A 108 -18.62 3.68 21.82
N GLY A 109 -18.43 2.42 21.42
CA GLY A 109 -19.28 1.33 21.92
C GLY A 109 -19.51 0.10 21.04
N GLU A 110 -19.11 0.06 19.76
CA GLU A 110 -19.39 -1.14 18.94
C GLU A 110 -18.29 -2.20 19.03
N ILE A 111 -18.63 -3.34 19.65
CA ILE A 111 -17.87 -4.58 19.59
C ILE A 111 -18.21 -5.24 18.25
N VAL A 112 -17.21 -5.43 17.39
CA VAL A 112 -17.37 -6.25 16.18
C VAL A 112 -17.40 -7.72 16.61
N THR A 113 -18.62 -8.28 16.71
CA THR A 113 -18.86 -9.73 16.77
C THR A 113 -18.63 -10.40 15.43
#